data_AF-A0A844F5X0-F1
#
_entry.id   AF-A0A844F5X0-F1
#
_cell.length_a   1.000
_cell.length_b   1.000
_cell.length_c   1.000
_cell.angle_alpha   90.00
_cell.angle_beta   90.00
_cell.angle_gamma   90.00
#
_symmetry.space_group_name_H-M   'P 1'
#
loop_
_entity.id
_entity.type
_entity.pdbx_description
1 polymer ?
#
loop_
_entity_poly.entity_id
_entity_poly.type
_entity_poly.pdbx_seq_one_letter_code
_entity_poly.pdbx_strand_id
1 'polypeptide(L)'
;MVEKIECIQTNSVHSEYEALFSVIHPILTGLALSLKKDIVSQVGGYDKITLELFTRLYEPGDGDCGICFEYAVHDAITSKDSDVLNRIDSALSKFCKIKGDDPSSILFGAEKSGQLQFIDSVMEHLTDDSLLLTGDRGKPIKLKRHINGVVSAFRKPQDREKLPNSINGLWKADLFVGNNLIDKWVGTTVKINPKQLESAKGLRLGIVPSRQGKSDKIHKHETKNLVICPVPYDQSFMEIFYEGWDIVRQFIRARGNMPKEIELSSSLDRTVCKHLVDRKKYPVLDVIEYLKNMGQPHLLTVENCDANITSTSVQEMKINRIIAPISNL
;
A
#
# COMPACT_ATOMS: atom_id res chain seq x y z
N MET A 1 -33.52 17.98 -36.15
CA MET A 1 -33.71 16.52 -36.27
C MET A 1 -33.24 15.94 -34.95
N VAL A 2 -34.12 15.30 -34.19
CA VAL A 2 -33.82 14.85 -32.82
C VAL A 2 -33.12 13.50 -32.93
N GLU A 3 -31.83 13.45 -32.59
CA GLU A 3 -31.14 12.19 -32.35
C GLU A 3 -31.51 11.67 -30.97
N LYS A 4 -32.07 10.46 -30.96
CA LYS A 4 -32.33 9.69 -29.74
C LYS A 4 -31.00 9.03 -29.37
N ILE A 5 -30.30 9.59 -28.38
CA ILE A 5 -29.09 8.98 -27.82
C ILE A 5 -29.56 7.99 -26.75
N GLU A 6 -29.47 6.69 -27.05
CA GLU A 6 -29.54 5.64 -26.05
C GLU A 6 -28.13 5.41 -25.51
N CYS A 7 -27.92 5.71 -24.22
CA CYS A 7 -26.66 5.43 -23.53
C CYS A 7 -26.73 4.00 -22.97
N ILE A 8 -26.00 3.07 -23.58
CA ILE A 8 -25.70 1.78 -22.97
C ILE A 8 -24.52 2.01 -22.02
N GLN A 9 -24.75 1.81 -20.72
CA GLN A 9 -23.70 1.79 -19.72
C GLN A 9 -22.85 0.54 -19.91
N THR A 10 -21.59 0.71 -20.27
CA THR A 10 -20.66 -0.40 -20.52
C THR A 10 -19.67 -0.66 -19.39
N ASN A 11 -19.54 0.24 -18.40
CA ASN A 11 -18.91 0.01 -17.09
C ASN A 11 -19.46 1.00 -16.04
N SER A 12 -19.61 0.54 -14.80
CA SER A 12 -20.21 1.31 -13.68
C SER A 12 -19.18 1.95 -12.76
N VAL A 13 -19.62 3.04 -12.12
CA VAL A 13 -19.03 3.69 -10.93
C VAL A 13 -18.29 2.69 -10.04
N HIS A 14 -17.04 3.02 -9.68
CA HIS A 14 -16.20 2.27 -8.74
C HIS A 14 -17.00 1.82 -7.52
N SER A 15 -17.09 0.52 -7.26
CA SER A 15 -17.84 0.03 -6.12
C SER A 15 -16.97 0.15 -4.87
N GLU A 16 -17.34 1.03 -3.94
CA GLU A 16 -16.77 1.13 -2.58
C GLU A 16 -16.63 -0.25 -1.93
N TYR A 17 -17.55 -1.16 -2.25
CA TYR A 17 -17.52 -2.57 -1.89
C TYR A 17 -16.25 -3.31 -2.32
N GLU A 18 -15.83 -3.18 -3.59
CA GLU A 18 -14.64 -3.82 -4.13
C GLU A 18 -13.36 -3.17 -3.56
N ALA A 19 -13.37 -1.84 -3.45
CA ALA A 19 -12.26 -1.08 -2.86
C ALA A 19 -11.95 -1.53 -1.43
N LEU A 20 -12.98 -1.82 -0.63
CA LEU A 20 -12.80 -2.36 0.73
C LEU A 20 -12.10 -3.73 0.71
N PHE A 21 -12.42 -4.61 -0.25
CA PHE A 21 -11.70 -5.89 -0.34
C PHE A 21 -10.22 -5.69 -0.67
N SER A 22 -9.89 -4.76 -1.58
CA SER A 22 -8.51 -4.43 -2.00
C SER A 22 -7.62 -3.94 -0.86
N VAL A 23 -8.19 -3.39 0.22
CA VAL A 23 -7.43 -3.04 1.43
C VAL A 23 -7.56 -4.08 2.54
N ILE A 24 -8.67 -4.81 2.63
CA ILE A 24 -8.88 -5.82 3.68
C ILE A 24 -7.94 -7.01 3.50
N HIS A 25 -7.74 -7.50 2.28
CA HIS A 25 -6.85 -8.65 2.08
C HIS A 25 -5.37 -8.36 2.44
N PRO A 26 -4.74 -7.21 2.09
CA PRO A 26 -3.40 -6.92 2.55
C PRO A 26 -3.34 -6.62 4.05
N ILE A 27 -4.39 -6.02 4.64
CA ILE A 27 -4.49 -5.85 6.09
C ILE A 27 -4.45 -7.21 6.79
N LEU A 28 -5.32 -8.14 6.37
CA LEU A 28 -5.40 -9.49 6.95
C LEU A 28 -4.11 -10.28 6.71
N THR A 29 -3.46 -10.10 5.55
CA THR A 29 -2.13 -10.65 5.26
C THR A 29 -1.10 -10.17 6.27
N GLY A 30 -1.03 -8.86 6.51
CA GLY A 30 -0.08 -8.29 7.47
C GLY A 30 -0.28 -8.79 8.90
N LEU A 31 -1.52 -8.97 9.34
CA LEU A 31 -1.83 -9.51 10.66
C LEU A 31 -1.59 -11.03 10.75
N ALA A 32 -1.94 -11.79 9.71
CA ALA A 32 -1.73 -13.23 9.68
C ALA A 32 -0.24 -13.56 9.74
N LEU A 33 0.57 -12.87 8.95
CA LEU A 33 2.02 -13.08 8.90
C LEU A 33 2.77 -12.48 10.10
N SER A 34 2.14 -11.61 10.90
CA SER A 34 2.71 -11.10 12.15
C SER A 34 2.59 -12.09 13.32
N LEU A 35 1.85 -13.19 13.17
CA LEU A 35 1.78 -14.24 14.18
C LEU A 35 3.18 -14.74 14.57
N LYS A 36 3.35 -15.02 15.86
CA LYS A 36 4.61 -15.55 16.39
C LYS A 36 4.89 -16.92 15.77
N LYS A 37 6.11 -17.12 15.28
CA LYS A 37 6.50 -18.33 14.53
C LYS A 37 6.35 -19.62 15.34
N ASP A 38 6.59 -19.56 16.65
CA ASP A 38 6.39 -20.67 17.57
C ASP A 38 4.92 -21.08 17.66
N ILE A 39 4.00 -20.11 17.75
CA ILE A 39 2.54 -20.35 17.70
C ILE A 39 2.14 -21.01 16.38
N VAL A 40 2.61 -20.47 15.24
CA VAL A 40 2.31 -21.04 13.92
C VAL A 40 2.84 -22.48 13.81
N SER A 41 4.05 -22.74 14.34
CA SER A 41 4.66 -24.06 14.35
C SER A 41 3.89 -25.06 15.23
N GLN A 42 3.37 -24.63 16.38
CA GLN A 42 2.56 -25.47 17.27
C GLN A 42 1.23 -25.90 16.62
N VAL A 43 0.63 -25.05 15.77
CA VAL A 43 -0.59 -25.38 15.03
C VAL A 43 -0.31 -26.22 13.78
N GLY A 44 0.96 -26.36 13.39
CA GLY A 44 1.39 -27.18 12.26
C GLY A 44 1.46 -26.43 10.93
N GLY A 45 1.49 -25.09 10.94
CA GLY A 45 1.60 -24.25 9.75
C GLY A 45 0.38 -23.35 9.52
N TYR A 46 0.55 -22.36 8.63
CA TYR A 46 -0.51 -21.40 8.30
C TYR A 46 -1.71 -22.03 7.61
N ASP A 47 -1.50 -23.13 6.87
CA ASP A 47 -2.55 -23.90 6.19
C ASP A 47 -3.52 -24.57 7.19
N LYS A 48 -3.11 -24.73 8.46
CA LYS A 48 -3.94 -25.28 9.53
C LYS A 48 -4.62 -24.21 10.38
N ILE A 49 -4.25 -22.94 10.22
CA ILE A 49 -4.85 -21.84 10.96
C ILE A 49 -6.09 -21.38 10.22
N THR A 50 -7.27 -21.75 10.72
CA THR A 50 -8.53 -21.17 10.22
C THR A 50 -8.64 -19.70 10.57
N LEU A 51 -9.44 -18.93 9.82
CA LEU A 51 -9.65 -17.51 10.10
C LEU A 51 -10.21 -17.29 11.53
N GLU A 52 -11.12 -18.16 12.00
CA GLU A 52 -11.62 -18.13 13.39
C GLU A 52 -10.50 -18.39 14.39
N LEU A 53 -9.67 -19.41 14.17
CA LEU A 53 -8.55 -19.71 15.07
C LEU A 53 -7.53 -18.56 15.08
N PHE A 54 -7.23 -17.96 13.93
CA PHE A 54 -6.41 -16.76 13.82
C PHE A 54 -6.90 -15.65 14.75
N THR A 55 -8.21 -15.33 14.77
CA THR A 55 -8.74 -14.27 15.65
C THR A 55 -8.54 -14.52 17.15
N ARG A 56 -8.25 -15.78 17.54
CA ARG A 56 -7.98 -16.18 18.93
C ARG A 56 -6.49 -16.23 19.26
N LEU A 57 -5.66 -16.56 18.27
CA LEU A 57 -4.21 -16.66 18.41
C LEU A 57 -3.52 -15.31 18.28
N TYR A 58 -4.13 -14.38 17.54
CA TYR A 58 -3.58 -13.06 17.31
C TYR A 58 -3.66 -12.18 18.57
N GLU A 59 -2.53 -11.55 18.90
CA GLU A 59 -2.39 -10.60 20.00
C GLU A 59 -2.21 -9.19 19.40
N PRO A 60 -3.13 -8.24 19.66
CA PRO A 60 -3.01 -6.88 19.14
C PRO A 60 -1.76 -6.16 19.66
N GLY A 61 -1.07 -5.47 18.76
CA GLY A 61 0.09 -4.62 19.05
C GLY A 61 -0.04 -3.21 18.47
N ASP A 62 0.61 -2.24 19.12
CA ASP A 62 0.57 -0.83 18.73
C ASP A 62 1.13 -0.56 17.31
N GLY A 63 1.92 -1.50 16.77
CA GLY A 63 2.54 -1.41 15.45
C GLY A 63 1.69 -1.96 14.30
N ASP A 64 0.56 -2.60 14.57
CA ASP A 64 -0.13 -3.43 13.58
C ASP A 64 -0.71 -2.62 12.43
N CYS A 65 -1.31 -1.47 12.71
CA CYS A 65 -1.81 -0.56 11.67
C CYS A 65 -0.67 -0.12 10.73
N GLY A 66 0.55 0.06 11.26
CA GLY A 66 1.74 0.38 10.46
C GLY A 66 2.16 -0.76 9.54
N ILE A 67 2.19 -2.00 10.05
CA ILE A 67 2.50 -3.20 9.25
C ILE A 67 1.45 -3.39 8.15
N CYS A 68 0.17 -3.30 8.50
CA CYS A 68 -0.91 -3.43 7.53
C CYS A 68 -0.87 -2.33 6.46
N PHE A 69 -0.46 -1.11 6.82
CA PHE A 69 -0.24 -0.03 5.85
C PHE A 69 0.90 -0.33 4.89
N GLU A 70 2.01 -0.93 5.37
CA GLU A 70 3.11 -1.39 4.51
C GLU A 70 2.63 -2.42 3.48
N TYR A 71 1.83 -3.41 3.90
CA TYR A 71 1.23 -4.40 3.00
C TYR A 71 0.23 -3.77 2.03
N ALA A 72 -0.64 -2.85 2.49
CA ALA A 72 -1.64 -2.22 1.64
C ALA A 72 -1.01 -1.34 0.55
N VAL A 73 0.05 -0.59 0.88
CA VAL A 73 0.79 0.20 -0.11
C VAL A 73 1.52 -0.70 -1.11
N HIS A 74 2.15 -1.78 -0.64
CA HIS A 74 2.77 -2.75 -1.54
C HIS A 74 1.74 -3.34 -2.50
N ASP A 75 0.62 -3.81 -1.97
CA ASP A 75 -0.42 -4.43 -2.77
C ASP A 75 -0.98 -3.46 -3.81
N ALA A 76 -1.30 -2.23 -3.41
CA ALA A 76 -1.77 -1.17 -4.30
C ALA A 76 -0.81 -0.90 -5.47
N ILE A 77 0.51 -0.96 -5.25
CA ILE A 77 1.50 -0.87 -6.33
C ILE A 77 1.42 -2.10 -7.24
N THR A 78 1.35 -3.31 -6.68
CA THR A 78 1.31 -4.56 -7.47
C THR A 78 0.01 -4.77 -8.23
N SER A 79 -1.13 -4.32 -7.70
CA SER A 79 -2.46 -4.37 -8.31
C SER A 79 -2.74 -3.19 -9.23
N LYS A 80 -1.79 -2.25 -9.32
CA LYS A 80 -1.84 -1.04 -10.15
C LYS A 80 -3.02 -0.12 -9.81
N ASP A 81 -3.29 0.05 -8.52
CA ASP A 81 -4.21 1.06 -8.02
C ASP A 81 -3.75 2.45 -8.49
N SER A 82 -4.55 3.17 -9.27
CA SER A 82 -4.06 4.39 -9.90
C SER A 82 -3.77 5.53 -8.93
N ASP A 83 -4.48 5.61 -7.80
CA ASP A 83 -4.30 6.68 -6.82
C ASP A 83 -2.94 6.58 -6.16
N VAL A 84 -2.51 5.35 -5.86
CA VAL A 84 -1.18 5.08 -5.31
C VAL A 84 -0.13 5.07 -6.43
N LEU A 85 -0.37 4.33 -7.51
CA LEU A 85 0.62 4.07 -8.56
C LEU A 85 1.08 5.36 -9.25
N ASN A 86 0.15 6.26 -9.62
CA ASN A 86 0.49 7.51 -10.30
C ASN A 86 1.34 8.44 -9.41
N ARG A 87 1.11 8.41 -8.10
CA ARG A 87 1.90 9.17 -7.13
C ARG A 87 3.30 8.61 -7.01
N ILE A 88 3.42 7.29 -6.91
CA ILE A 88 4.70 6.60 -6.85
C ILE A 88 5.50 6.84 -8.13
N ASP A 89 4.89 6.69 -9.31
CA ASP A 89 5.55 6.97 -10.58
C ASP A 89 6.03 8.43 -10.65
N SER A 90 5.18 9.39 -10.28
CA SER A 90 5.56 10.80 -10.21
C SER A 90 6.75 11.04 -9.27
N ALA A 91 6.82 10.34 -8.12
CA ALA A 91 7.93 10.45 -7.19
C ALA A 91 9.22 9.87 -7.80
N LEU A 92 9.13 8.69 -8.41
CA LEU A 92 10.25 7.99 -9.03
C LEU A 92 10.83 8.76 -10.22
N SER A 93 9.96 9.17 -11.15
CA SER A 93 10.34 9.81 -12.41
C SER A 93 10.90 11.21 -12.21
N LYS A 94 10.26 12.03 -11.36
CA LYS A 94 10.63 13.45 -11.16
C LYS A 94 11.76 13.62 -10.17
N PHE A 95 11.87 12.75 -9.14
CA PHE A 95 12.81 12.98 -8.04
C PHE A 95 13.88 11.90 -7.87
N CYS A 96 13.64 10.68 -8.36
CA CYS A 96 14.59 9.56 -8.24
C CYS A 96 15.28 9.18 -9.56
N LYS A 97 14.91 9.81 -10.68
CA LYS A 97 15.46 9.54 -12.03
C LYS A 97 15.22 8.09 -12.49
N ILE A 98 14.13 7.48 -12.05
CA ILE A 98 13.65 6.17 -12.48
C ILE A 98 12.46 6.45 -13.41
N LYS A 99 12.67 6.32 -14.73
CA LYS A 99 11.65 6.54 -15.76
C LYS A 99 11.52 5.25 -16.56
N GLY A 100 10.38 4.59 -16.45
CA GLY A 100 10.08 3.34 -17.13
C GLY A 100 8.57 3.19 -17.33
N ASP A 101 8.11 1.94 -17.36
CA ASP A 101 6.71 1.58 -17.24
C ASP A 101 6.21 1.66 -15.77
N ASP A 102 5.14 0.93 -15.46
CA ASP A 102 4.51 0.97 -14.15
C ASP A 102 5.50 0.65 -13.01
N PRO A 103 5.48 1.43 -11.91
CA PRO A 103 6.25 1.11 -10.72
C PRO A 103 6.01 -0.31 -10.21
N SER A 104 7.06 -0.91 -9.68
CA SER A 104 7.03 -2.21 -9.01
C SER A 104 7.53 -2.06 -7.57
N SER A 105 7.12 -2.97 -6.69
CA SER A 105 7.59 -2.97 -5.31
C SER A 105 7.89 -4.36 -4.79
N ILE A 106 8.82 -4.43 -3.83
CA ILE A 106 9.23 -5.65 -3.12
C ILE A 106 9.14 -5.36 -1.63
N LEU A 107 8.35 -6.14 -0.89
CA LEU A 107 8.28 -6.03 0.57
C LEU A 107 9.64 -6.36 1.21
N PHE A 108 10.12 -5.49 2.12
CA PHE A 108 11.39 -5.69 2.84
C PHE A 108 11.27 -5.72 4.39
N GLY A 109 10.35 -4.97 4.99
CA GLY A 109 10.32 -4.75 6.46
C GLY A 109 9.29 -5.55 7.25
N ALA A 110 8.28 -6.11 6.58
CA ALA A 110 7.04 -6.54 7.22
C ALA A 110 7.11 -7.94 7.86
N GLU A 111 8.03 -8.81 7.42
CA GLU A 111 8.17 -10.19 7.92
C GLU A 111 9.15 -10.32 9.11
N LYS A 112 8.88 -9.59 10.20
CA LYS A 112 9.71 -9.66 11.42
C LYS A 112 9.70 -11.05 12.09
N SER A 113 8.78 -11.94 11.71
CA SER A 113 8.61 -13.32 12.18
C SER A 113 8.76 -14.41 11.10
N GLY A 114 8.69 -14.08 9.79
CA GLY A 114 8.48 -15.02 8.66
C GLY A 114 9.67 -15.26 7.70
N GLN A 115 10.86 -14.75 8.00
CA GLN A 115 12.16 -14.72 7.29
C GLN A 115 12.55 -15.60 6.08
N LEU A 116 11.93 -16.75 5.76
CA LEU A 116 12.40 -17.64 4.68
C LEU A 116 11.72 -17.35 3.33
N GLN A 117 10.39 -17.24 3.31
CA GLN A 117 9.64 -16.96 2.07
C GLN A 117 9.98 -15.58 1.48
N PHE A 118 10.31 -14.63 2.35
CA PHE A 118 10.73 -13.28 2.03
C PHE A 118 12.02 -13.16 1.20
N ILE A 119 13.09 -13.88 1.55
CA ILE A 119 14.36 -13.76 0.83
C ILE A 119 14.20 -14.33 -0.57
N ASP A 120 13.50 -15.45 -0.69
CA ASP A 120 13.26 -16.10 -1.97
C ASP A 120 12.47 -15.18 -2.90
N SER A 121 11.40 -14.54 -2.40
CA SER A 121 10.63 -13.54 -3.16
C SER A 121 11.49 -12.34 -3.60
N VAL A 122 12.30 -11.77 -2.71
CA VAL A 122 13.21 -10.65 -3.06
C VAL A 122 14.23 -11.10 -4.13
N MET A 123 14.78 -12.31 -4.00
CA MET A 123 15.80 -12.83 -4.91
C MET A 123 15.26 -13.24 -6.28
N GLU A 124 13.97 -13.59 -6.36
CA GLU A 124 13.23 -13.85 -7.60
C GLU A 124 12.97 -12.57 -8.40
N HIS A 125 12.65 -11.46 -7.73
CA HIS A 125 12.36 -10.19 -8.40
C HIS A 125 13.61 -9.39 -8.79
N LEU A 126 14.74 -9.64 -8.13
CA LEU A 126 15.99 -8.95 -8.41
C LEU A 126 16.87 -9.72 -9.41
N THR A 127 17.47 -8.98 -10.34
CA THR A 127 18.52 -9.49 -11.22
C THR A 127 19.91 -9.21 -10.63
N ASP A 128 20.95 -9.80 -11.21
CA ASP A 128 22.34 -9.51 -10.83
C ASP A 128 22.79 -8.07 -11.18
N ASP A 129 22.00 -7.38 -11.99
CA ASP A 129 22.24 -6.00 -12.42
C ASP A 129 21.33 -4.98 -11.74
N SER A 130 20.37 -5.41 -10.91
CA SER A 130 19.45 -4.51 -10.20
C SER A 130 20.19 -3.42 -9.44
N LEU A 131 19.97 -2.17 -9.83
CA LEU A 131 20.68 -1.01 -9.30
C LEU A 131 19.87 -0.29 -8.23
N LEU A 132 20.44 -0.16 -7.03
CA LEU A 132 19.90 0.68 -5.97
C LEU A 132 20.40 2.13 -6.11
N LEU A 133 19.47 3.07 -6.17
CA LEU A 133 19.71 4.50 -6.20
C LEU A 133 19.60 5.09 -4.78
N THR A 134 20.74 5.46 -4.19
CA THR A 134 20.82 5.89 -2.78
C THR A 134 20.81 7.41 -2.59
N GLY A 135 20.69 8.19 -3.66
CA GLY A 135 20.72 9.66 -3.64
C GLY A 135 21.17 10.30 -4.95
N ASP A 136 21.57 11.58 -4.86
CA ASP A 136 21.95 12.40 -6.03
C ASP A 136 23.44 12.28 -6.42
N ARG A 137 24.28 11.65 -5.57
CA ARG A 137 25.73 11.50 -5.77
C ARG A 137 26.18 10.08 -5.41
N GLY A 138 27.12 9.53 -6.18
CA GLY A 138 27.69 8.19 -5.99
C GLY A 138 27.29 7.20 -7.09
N LYS A 139 28.10 6.15 -7.27
CA LYS A 139 27.79 5.08 -8.22
C LYS A 139 26.66 4.21 -7.66
N PRO A 140 25.61 3.91 -8.43
CA PRO A 140 24.58 2.94 -8.03
C PRO A 140 25.18 1.60 -7.61
N ILE A 141 24.56 0.95 -6.64
CA ILE A 141 25.02 -0.31 -6.07
C ILE A 141 24.15 -1.46 -6.57
N LYS A 142 24.76 -2.61 -6.84
CA LYS A 142 24.03 -3.84 -7.19
C LYS A 142 23.29 -4.38 -5.98
N LEU A 143 21.97 -4.21 -5.94
CA LEU A 143 21.13 -4.51 -4.78
C LEU A 143 21.22 -5.98 -4.36
N LYS A 144 21.04 -6.90 -5.31
CA LYS A 144 21.04 -8.36 -5.09
C LYS A 144 22.28 -8.86 -4.33
N ARG A 145 23.46 -8.29 -4.63
CA ARG A 145 24.73 -8.65 -3.97
C ARG A 145 24.76 -8.33 -2.47
N HIS A 146 23.95 -7.37 -2.03
CA HIS A 146 23.96 -6.89 -0.65
C HIS A 146 22.73 -7.32 0.16
N ILE A 147 21.69 -7.90 -0.44
CA ILE A 147 20.45 -8.31 0.25
C ILE A 147 20.74 -9.17 1.49
N ASN A 148 21.55 -10.22 1.37
CA ASN A 148 21.91 -11.07 2.51
C ASN A 148 22.61 -10.29 3.63
N GLY A 149 23.47 -9.33 3.28
CA GLY A 149 24.12 -8.44 4.24
C GLY A 149 23.13 -7.51 4.93
N VAL A 150 22.15 -6.97 4.20
CA VAL A 150 21.09 -6.10 4.73
C VAL A 150 20.19 -6.87 5.69
N VAL A 151 19.82 -8.11 5.34
CA VAL A 151 19.05 -9.00 6.22
C VAL A 151 19.84 -9.33 7.49
N SER A 152 21.16 -9.58 7.39
CA SER A 152 22.00 -9.82 8.57
C SER A 152 22.07 -8.57 9.47
N ALA A 153 22.26 -7.39 8.87
CA ALA A 153 22.31 -6.09 9.56
C ALA A 153 21.00 -5.71 10.28
N PHE A 154 19.86 -6.20 9.76
CA PHE A 154 18.57 -6.09 10.42
C PHE A 154 18.54 -6.89 11.74
N ARG A 155 19.01 -8.14 11.71
CA ARG A 155 19.01 -9.04 12.89
C ARG A 155 20.09 -8.69 13.90
N LYS A 156 21.27 -8.28 13.43
CA LYS A 156 22.48 -8.13 14.22
C LYS A 156 23.03 -6.71 14.04
N PRO A 157 22.93 -5.84 15.06
CA PRO A 157 23.45 -4.48 14.98
C PRO A 157 24.91 -4.38 14.54
N GLN A 158 25.75 -5.33 14.97
CA GLN A 158 27.18 -5.40 14.59
C GLN A 158 27.43 -5.62 13.09
N ASP A 159 26.48 -6.19 12.35
CA ASP A 159 26.63 -6.44 10.92
C ASP A 159 26.32 -5.19 10.07
N ARG A 160 25.78 -4.12 10.68
CA ARG A 160 25.49 -2.85 10.00
C ARG A 160 26.76 -2.16 9.50
N GLU A 161 27.87 -2.32 10.21
CA GLU A 161 29.17 -1.76 9.84
C GLU A 161 29.82 -2.48 8.65
N LYS A 162 29.38 -3.71 8.34
CA LYS A 162 29.85 -4.49 7.19
C LYS A 162 29.24 -4.03 5.87
N LEU A 163 28.13 -3.28 5.93
CA LEU A 163 27.49 -2.73 4.75
C LEU A 163 28.29 -1.53 4.21
N PRO A 164 28.36 -1.35 2.88
CA PRO A 164 28.93 -0.14 2.29
C PRO A 164 28.29 1.11 2.89
N ASN A 165 29.11 2.14 3.13
CA ASN A 165 28.68 3.38 3.79
C ASN A 165 27.43 4.01 3.13
N SER A 166 27.28 3.92 1.81
CA SER A 166 26.13 4.44 1.06
C SER A 166 24.81 3.69 1.31
N ILE A 167 24.84 2.47 1.86
CA ILE A 167 23.66 1.62 2.11
C ILE A 167 23.60 1.05 3.53
N ASN A 168 24.44 1.53 4.46
CA ASN A 168 24.49 0.97 5.81
C ASN A 168 23.23 1.22 6.66
N GLY A 169 22.30 2.05 6.15
CA GLY A 169 20.97 2.28 6.71
C GLY A 169 19.85 1.50 6.02
N LEU A 170 20.16 0.71 4.99
CA LEU A 170 19.15 0.04 4.16
C LEU A 170 18.36 -1.04 4.91
N TRP A 171 18.87 -1.52 6.04
CA TRP A 171 18.16 -2.44 6.94
C TRP A 171 16.89 -1.82 7.54
N LYS A 172 16.70 -0.50 7.44
CA LYS A 172 15.49 0.22 7.83
C LYS A 172 14.45 0.35 6.71
N ALA A 173 14.73 -0.17 5.52
CA ALA A 173 13.78 -0.12 4.42
C ALA A 173 12.58 -1.01 4.75
N ASP A 174 11.39 -0.51 4.44
CA ASP A 174 10.15 -1.26 4.55
C ASP A 174 9.80 -1.89 3.20
N LEU A 175 10.11 -1.20 2.09
CA LEU A 175 9.95 -1.66 0.71
C LEU A 175 11.21 -1.35 -0.10
N PHE A 176 11.41 -2.07 -1.19
CA PHE A 176 12.09 -1.55 -2.36
C PHE A 176 11.05 -1.17 -3.39
N VAL A 177 11.12 0.06 -3.89
CA VAL A 177 10.21 0.54 -4.94
C VAL A 177 11.05 0.92 -6.15
N GLY A 178 10.60 0.56 -7.34
CA GLY A 178 11.43 0.69 -8.53
C GLY A 178 10.65 0.43 -9.79
N ASN A 179 11.38 -0.01 -10.80
CA ASN A 179 10.83 -0.33 -12.10
C ASN A 179 11.59 -1.53 -12.67
N ASN A 180 10.85 -2.56 -13.07
CA ASN A 180 11.43 -3.82 -13.54
C ASN A 180 12.12 -3.66 -14.91
N LEU A 181 11.55 -2.85 -15.81
CA LEU A 181 12.08 -2.67 -17.17
C LEU A 181 13.48 -2.06 -17.18
N ILE A 182 13.72 -1.01 -16.39
CA ILE A 182 15.03 -0.35 -16.30
C ILE A 182 15.92 -0.89 -15.17
N ASP A 183 15.37 -1.84 -14.39
CA ASP A 183 15.98 -2.52 -13.25
C ASP A 183 16.68 -1.60 -12.25
N LYS A 184 15.94 -0.55 -11.85
CA LYS A 184 16.38 0.44 -10.87
C LYS A 184 15.41 0.52 -9.70
N TRP A 185 15.98 0.59 -8.51
CA TRP A 185 15.26 0.48 -7.25
C TRP A 185 15.70 1.59 -6.29
N VAL A 186 14.81 1.99 -5.39
CA VAL A 186 15.11 2.85 -4.25
C VAL A 186 14.73 2.15 -2.96
N GLY A 187 15.53 2.37 -1.91
CA GLY A 187 15.14 1.99 -0.56
C GLY A 187 14.02 2.91 -0.09
N THR A 188 12.91 2.31 0.32
CA THR A 188 11.69 3.02 0.67
C THR A 188 11.33 2.75 2.12
N THR A 189 11.05 3.80 2.88
CA THR A 189 10.40 3.67 4.18
C THR A 189 8.92 4.05 4.05
N VAL A 190 8.06 3.28 4.70
CA VAL A 190 6.61 3.47 4.70
C VAL A 190 6.17 3.57 6.14
N LYS A 191 5.48 4.66 6.48
CA LYS A 191 5.05 4.91 7.87
C LYS A 191 3.65 5.49 7.89
N ILE A 192 2.75 4.82 8.60
CA ILE A 192 1.39 5.32 8.84
C ILE A 192 1.40 6.63 9.64
N ASN A 193 2.42 6.84 10.48
CA ASN A 193 2.65 8.11 11.16
C ASN A 193 3.84 8.86 10.52
N PRO A 194 3.62 10.00 9.83
CA PRO A 194 4.70 10.77 9.22
C PRO A 194 5.80 11.20 10.20
N LYS A 195 5.49 11.37 11.49
CA LYS A 195 6.49 11.73 12.51
C LYS A 195 7.51 10.62 12.78
N GLN A 196 7.15 9.37 12.48
CA GLN A 196 8.01 8.20 12.63
C GLN A 196 8.87 7.94 11.38
N LEU A 197 8.76 8.77 10.34
CA LEU A 197 9.66 8.66 9.18
C LEU A 197 11.10 8.83 9.63
N GLU A 198 11.92 7.81 9.41
CA GLU A 198 13.35 7.86 9.64
C GLU A 198 14.10 8.01 8.33
N SER A 199 15.16 8.82 8.33
CA SER A 199 16.12 8.84 7.23
C SER A 199 17.31 7.97 7.57
N ALA A 200 17.84 7.30 6.55
CA ALA A 200 19.06 6.51 6.69
C ALA A 200 19.77 6.44 5.34
N LYS A 201 21.08 6.15 5.36
CA LYS A 201 21.85 5.96 4.12
C LYS A 201 21.31 4.76 3.36
N GLY A 202 21.01 4.96 2.08
CA GLY A 202 20.38 3.96 1.22
C GLY A 202 18.87 4.13 1.06
N LEU A 203 18.21 4.89 1.94
CA LEU A 203 16.80 5.26 1.78
C LEU A 203 16.68 6.53 0.93
N ARG A 204 15.68 6.54 0.05
CA ARG A 204 15.43 7.65 -0.88
C ARG A 204 13.97 8.04 -1.01
N LEU A 205 13.04 7.12 -0.76
CA LEU A 205 11.60 7.37 -0.81
C LEU A 205 10.98 7.18 0.57
N GLY A 206 10.06 8.07 0.94
CA GLY A 206 9.24 7.96 2.13
C GLY A 206 7.76 8.00 1.74
N ILE A 207 7.01 6.94 2.02
CA ILE A 207 5.57 6.88 1.75
C ILE A 207 4.82 7.05 3.08
N VAL A 208 3.87 7.98 3.09
CA VAL A 208 3.10 8.34 4.28
C VAL A 208 1.67 8.70 3.90
N PRO A 209 0.69 8.60 4.79
CA PRO A 209 -0.63 9.15 4.50
C PRO A 209 -0.56 10.68 4.43
N SER A 210 -1.28 11.25 3.47
CA SER A 210 -1.73 12.63 3.57
C SER A 210 -2.79 12.75 4.68
N ARG A 211 -3.01 13.96 5.17
CA ARG A 211 -4.08 14.25 6.14
C ARG A 211 -5.28 14.80 5.40
N GLN A 212 -6.47 14.51 5.90
CA GLN A 212 -7.72 15.09 5.41
C GLN A 212 -7.60 16.61 5.23
N GLY A 213 -7.97 17.11 4.04
CA GLY A 213 -7.92 18.54 3.70
C GLY A 213 -6.52 19.15 3.68
N LYS A 214 -5.46 18.33 3.60
CA LYS A 214 -4.07 18.79 3.44
C LYS A 214 -3.52 18.41 2.07
N SER A 215 -2.51 19.16 1.64
CA SER A 215 -1.82 18.87 0.40
C SER A 215 -1.12 17.51 0.46
N ASP A 216 -1.29 16.73 -0.59
CA ASP A 216 -0.64 15.46 -0.87
C ASP A 216 0.55 15.62 -1.85
N LYS A 217 1.06 16.85 -1.98
CA LYS A 217 2.13 17.17 -2.93
C LYS A 217 3.42 16.44 -2.58
N ILE A 218 3.97 15.76 -3.57
CA ILE A 218 5.29 15.12 -3.50
C ILE A 218 6.34 16.21 -3.32
N HIS A 219 7.22 16.04 -2.33
CA HIS A 219 8.24 17.02 -2.00
C HIS A 219 9.51 16.34 -1.50
N LYS A 220 10.66 17.00 -1.65
CA LYS A 220 11.89 16.57 -0.99
C LYS A 220 11.84 17.03 0.47
N HIS A 221 12.11 16.15 1.41
CA HIS A 221 12.25 16.52 2.80
C HIS A 221 13.50 17.40 2.97
N GLU A 222 13.40 18.48 3.72
CA GLU A 222 14.47 19.49 3.79
C GLU A 222 15.76 18.95 4.41
N THR A 223 15.63 18.21 5.51
CA THR A 223 16.76 17.69 6.29
C THR A 223 17.07 16.21 6.06
N LYS A 224 16.18 15.49 5.37
CA LYS A 224 16.29 14.05 5.13
C LYS A 224 16.51 13.87 3.63
N ASN A 225 17.44 13.00 3.23
CA ASN A 225 17.68 12.66 1.82
C ASN A 225 16.52 11.84 1.19
N LEU A 226 15.28 12.16 1.57
CA LEU A 226 14.05 11.46 1.24
C LEU A 226 13.16 12.33 0.37
N VAL A 227 12.60 11.71 -0.65
CA VAL A 227 11.43 12.20 -1.37
C VAL A 227 10.21 11.70 -0.60
N ILE A 228 9.37 12.60 -0.11
CA ILE A 228 8.13 12.24 0.57
C ILE A 228 7.04 12.15 -0.48
N CYS A 229 6.40 10.99 -0.56
CA CYS A 229 5.27 10.68 -1.42
C CYS A 229 4.04 10.44 -0.53
N PRO A 230 3.21 11.48 -0.31
CA PRO A 230 1.96 11.31 0.41
C PRO A 230 0.98 10.45 -0.41
N VAL A 231 0.31 9.50 0.26
CA VAL A 231 -0.84 8.76 -0.27
C VAL A 231 -2.12 9.59 -0.03
N PRO A 232 -2.96 9.84 -1.04
CA PRO A 232 -4.12 10.73 -0.89
C PRO A 232 -5.17 10.21 0.09
N TYR A 233 -5.89 11.13 0.75
CA TYR A 233 -6.89 10.82 1.78
C TYR A 233 -8.32 11.06 1.31
N ASP A 234 -8.62 12.28 0.88
CA ASP A 234 -9.98 12.72 0.60
C ASP A 234 -10.59 11.95 -0.58
N GLN A 235 -11.60 11.11 -0.33
CA GLN A 235 -12.25 10.25 -1.35
C GLN A 235 -11.25 9.35 -2.09
N SER A 236 -10.24 8.86 -1.38
CA SER A 236 -9.14 8.11 -1.98
C SER A 236 -8.63 7.05 -1.01
N PHE A 237 -7.49 6.44 -1.34
CA PHE A 237 -6.93 5.25 -0.73
C PHE A 237 -6.94 5.23 0.80
N MET A 238 -6.57 6.33 1.48
CA MET A 238 -6.46 6.30 2.94
C MET A 238 -7.81 6.17 3.66
N GLU A 239 -8.89 6.72 3.11
CA GLU A 239 -10.23 6.61 3.68
C GLU A 239 -10.67 5.15 3.68
N ILE A 240 -10.57 4.50 2.52
CA ILE A 240 -10.85 3.08 2.32
C ILE A 240 -9.95 2.22 3.21
N PHE A 241 -8.64 2.52 3.29
CA PHE A 241 -7.71 1.79 4.16
C PHE A 241 -8.15 1.83 5.63
N TYR A 242 -8.51 2.99 6.17
CA TYR A 242 -8.91 3.10 7.58
C TYR A 242 -10.26 2.43 7.86
N GLU A 243 -11.19 2.48 6.91
CA GLU A 243 -12.46 1.77 6.99
C GLU A 243 -12.26 0.25 6.98
N GLY A 244 -11.48 -0.27 6.02
CA GLY A 244 -11.10 -1.68 5.97
C GLY A 244 -10.35 -2.14 7.22
N TRP A 245 -9.48 -1.29 7.77
CA TRP A 245 -8.77 -1.54 9.03
C TRP A 245 -9.73 -1.69 10.21
N ASP A 246 -10.73 -0.81 10.33
CA ASP A 246 -11.71 -0.91 11.40
C ASP A 246 -12.59 -2.17 11.24
N ILE A 247 -13.02 -2.51 10.02
CA ILE A 247 -13.76 -3.75 9.74
C ILE A 247 -13.00 -4.97 10.24
N VAL A 248 -11.72 -5.13 9.86
CA VAL A 248 -10.90 -6.27 10.29
C VAL A 248 -10.71 -6.27 11.80
N ARG A 249 -10.44 -5.11 12.40
CA ARG A 249 -10.26 -4.98 13.85
C ARG A 249 -11.50 -5.41 14.60
N GLN A 250 -12.68 -4.97 14.19
CA GLN A 250 -13.94 -5.29 14.86
C GLN A 250 -14.29 -6.78 14.68
N PHE A 251 -14.04 -7.35 13.49
CA PHE A 251 -14.16 -8.79 13.23
C PHE A 251 -13.28 -9.64 14.16
N ILE A 252 -12.02 -9.26 14.34
CA ILE A 252 -11.07 -9.93 15.26
C ILE A 252 -11.56 -9.81 16.71
N ARG A 253 -12.00 -8.61 17.14
CA ARG A 253 -12.54 -8.40 18.49
C ARG A 253 -13.81 -9.22 18.76
N ALA A 254 -14.62 -9.45 17.73
CA ALA A 254 -15.77 -10.33 17.76
C ALA A 254 -15.41 -11.83 17.67
N ARG A 255 -14.12 -12.17 17.64
CA ARG A 255 -13.57 -13.54 17.59
C ARG A 255 -14.13 -14.35 16.41
N GLY A 256 -14.16 -13.71 15.24
CA GLY A 256 -14.65 -14.33 14.01
C GLY A 256 -16.17 -14.34 13.86
N ASN A 257 -16.92 -13.73 14.78
CA ASN A 257 -18.36 -13.55 14.66
C ASN A 257 -18.71 -12.16 14.12
N MET A 258 -19.97 -11.96 13.78
CA MET A 258 -20.46 -10.65 13.35
C MET A 258 -20.34 -9.64 14.50
N PRO A 259 -19.64 -8.51 14.30
CA PRO A 259 -19.62 -7.42 15.28
C PRO A 259 -21.01 -6.83 15.53
N LYS A 260 -21.17 -6.11 16.64
CA LYS A 260 -22.44 -5.42 16.92
C LYS A 260 -22.69 -4.33 15.89
N GLU A 261 -23.95 -4.00 15.63
CA GLU A 261 -24.29 -2.94 14.67
C GLU A 261 -23.75 -1.55 15.08
N ILE A 262 -23.62 -1.30 16.39
CA ILE A 262 -22.97 -0.07 16.88
C ILE A 262 -21.46 -0.02 16.61
N GLU A 263 -20.83 -1.18 16.39
CA GLU A 263 -19.40 -1.30 16.09
C GLU A 263 -19.12 -1.19 14.60
N LEU A 264 -20.10 -1.52 13.73
CA LEU A 264 -20.07 -1.38 12.28
C LEU A 264 -21.41 -0.80 11.81
N SER A 265 -21.53 0.53 11.82
CA SER A 265 -22.80 1.22 11.58
C SER A 265 -23.22 1.30 10.11
N SER A 266 -22.27 1.23 9.18
CA SER A 266 -22.57 1.18 7.74
C SER A 266 -23.12 -0.19 7.35
N SER A 267 -24.14 -0.22 6.49
CA SER A 267 -24.63 -1.47 5.91
C SER A 267 -23.59 -2.13 5.01
N LEU A 268 -22.73 -1.34 4.37
CA LEU A 268 -21.65 -1.82 3.52
C LEU A 268 -20.59 -2.55 4.36
N ASP A 269 -20.09 -1.94 5.43
CA ASP A 269 -19.12 -2.55 6.37
C ASP A 269 -19.62 -3.88 6.89
N ARG A 270 -20.91 -3.94 7.25
CA ARG A 270 -21.52 -5.19 7.72
C ARG A 270 -21.57 -6.24 6.62
N THR A 271 -21.87 -5.84 5.39
CA THR A 271 -21.89 -6.73 4.23
C THR A 271 -20.48 -7.27 3.95
N VAL A 272 -19.47 -6.40 3.92
CA VAL A 272 -18.06 -6.79 3.73
C VAL A 272 -17.57 -7.68 4.87
N CYS A 273 -17.83 -7.32 6.13
CA CYS A 273 -17.49 -8.13 7.30
C CYS A 273 -18.16 -9.51 7.25
N LYS A 274 -19.36 -9.63 6.68
CA LYS A 274 -20.05 -10.91 6.52
C LYS A 274 -19.24 -11.89 5.65
N HIS A 275 -18.49 -11.40 4.66
CA HIS A 275 -17.61 -12.27 3.86
C HIS A 275 -16.53 -12.96 4.69
N LEU A 276 -16.00 -12.28 5.72
CA LEU A 276 -15.06 -12.84 6.68
C LEU A 276 -15.76 -13.86 7.61
N VAL A 277 -16.92 -13.49 8.17
CA VAL A 277 -17.69 -14.34 9.10
C VAL A 277 -18.12 -15.64 8.45
N ASP A 278 -18.67 -15.59 7.24
CA ASP A 278 -19.14 -16.77 6.51
C ASP A 278 -17.99 -17.72 6.16
N ARG A 279 -16.75 -17.21 6.11
CA ARG A 279 -15.53 -17.97 5.79
C ARG A 279 -14.66 -18.29 6.99
N LYS A 280 -15.11 -18.02 8.22
CA LYS A 280 -14.29 -18.17 9.43
C LYS A 280 -13.71 -19.59 9.64
N LYS A 281 -14.34 -20.61 9.07
CA LYS A 281 -13.92 -22.02 9.19
C LYS A 281 -12.83 -22.44 8.18
N TYR A 282 -12.53 -21.62 7.18
CA TYR A 282 -11.51 -21.91 6.17
C TYR A 282 -10.13 -21.43 6.64
N PRO A 283 -9.03 -22.01 6.11
CA PRO A 283 -7.68 -21.52 6.34
C PRO A 283 -7.55 -20.02 6.04
N VAL A 284 -6.83 -19.29 6.90
CA VAL A 284 -6.72 -17.82 6.79
C VAL A 284 -6.13 -17.39 5.45
N LEU A 285 -5.15 -18.14 4.91
CA LEU A 285 -4.54 -17.85 3.63
C LEU A 285 -5.51 -18.05 2.45
N ASP A 286 -6.37 -19.05 2.51
CA ASP A 286 -7.41 -19.27 1.48
C ASP A 286 -8.44 -18.14 1.49
N VAL A 287 -8.78 -17.62 2.67
CA VAL A 287 -9.69 -16.47 2.77
C VAL A 287 -9.03 -15.20 2.23
N ILE A 288 -7.75 -14.96 2.51
CA ILE A 288 -6.99 -13.84 1.94
C ILE A 288 -7.03 -13.90 0.41
N GLU A 289 -6.74 -15.05 -0.18
CA GLU A 289 -6.76 -15.22 -1.64
C GLU A 289 -8.17 -15.02 -2.22
N TYR A 290 -9.20 -15.51 -1.54
CA TYR A 290 -10.59 -15.23 -1.91
C TYR A 290 -10.89 -13.71 -1.93
N LEU A 291 -10.48 -12.98 -0.89
CA LEU A 291 -10.72 -11.53 -0.79
C LEU A 291 -9.93 -10.76 -1.85
N LYS A 292 -8.71 -11.17 -2.15
CA LYS A 292 -7.90 -10.61 -3.24
C LYS A 292 -8.63 -10.69 -4.59
N ASN A 293 -9.26 -11.82 -4.89
CA ASN A 293 -10.04 -11.99 -6.11
C ASN A 293 -11.32 -11.12 -6.16
N MET A 294 -11.81 -10.67 -5.01
CA MET A 294 -12.96 -9.75 -4.91
C MET A 294 -12.58 -8.29 -5.12
N GLY A 295 -11.30 -7.93 -4.98
CA GLY A 295 -10.83 -6.53 -5.03
C GLY A 295 -10.75 -5.89 -6.42
N GLN A 296 -10.99 -6.64 -7.50
CA GLN A 296 -10.80 -6.27 -8.92
C GLN A 296 -9.48 -5.52 -9.25
N PRO A 297 -8.57 -6.12 -10.05
CA PRO A 297 -7.42 -5.37 -10.58
C PRO A 297 -7.87 -4.26 -11.55
N HIS A 298 -7.18 -3.11 -11.53
CA HIS A 298 -7.39 -1.95 -12.43
C HIS A 298 -8.59 -1.03 -12.14
N LEU A 299 -9.05 -0.95 -10.89
CA LEU A 299 -10.29 -0.24 -10.56
C LEU A 299 -10.24 1.27 -10.84
N LEU A 300 -9.17 1.99 -10.49
CA LEU A 300 -9.16 3.46 -10.60
C LEU A 300 -8.53 3.89 -11.93
N THR A 301 -9.26 4.69 -12.71
CA THR A 301 -8.69 5.47 -13.82
C THR A 301 -9.02 6.92 -13.51
N VAL A 302 -8.01 7.70 -13.15
CA VAL A 302 -8.21 9.15 -13.01
C VAL A 302 -8.25 9.74 -14.42
N GLU A 303 -9.45 9.99 -14.93
CA GLU A 303 -9.60 10.93 -16.05
C GLU A 303 -9.29 12.34 -15.52
N ASN A 304 -8.07 12.82 -15.79
CA ASN A 304 -7.79 14.25 -15.71
C ASN A 304 -8.51 14.92 -16.88
N CYS A 305 -9.79 15.26 -16.69
CA CYS A 305 -10.50 16.12 -17.61
C CYS A 305 -10.07 17.57 -17.35
N ASP A 306 -9.22 18.10 -18.23
CA ASP A 306 -9.05 19.54 -18.35
C ASP A 306 -10.41 20.14 -18.78
N ALA A 307 -11.09 20.80 -17.83
CA ALA A 307 -12.27 21.58 -18.16
C ALA A 307 -11.82 22.81 -18.98
N ASN A 308 -11.86 22.69 -20.30
CA ASN A 308 -11.75 23.84 -21.18
C ASN A 308 -13.01 24.70 -21.03
N ILE A 309 -12.90 25.79 -20.27
CA ILE A 309 -13.93 26.84 -20.24
C ILE A 309 -13.80 27.64 -21.54
N THR A 310 -14.57 27.26 -22.55
CA THR A 310 -14.68 28.05 -23.77
C THR A 310 -15.66 29.20 -23.52
N SER A 311 -15.12 30.39 -23.22
CA SER A 311 -15.89 31.64 -23.18
C SER A 311 -16.16 32.13 -24.60
N THR A 312 -17.42 32.43 -24.93
CA THR A 312 -17.80 33.14 -26.16
C THR A 312 -17.87 34.67 -25.99
N SER A 313 -17.41 35.22 -24.86
CA SER A 313 -17.37 36.67 -24.62
C SER A 313 -15.94 37.23 -24.61
N VAL A 314 -15.75 38.38 -25.27
CA VAL A 314 -14.45 39.06 -25.52
C VAL A 314 -14.01 39.92 -24.31
N GLN A 315 -14.46 39.60 -23.09
CA GLN A 315 -14.02 40.32 -21.87
C GLN A 315 -13.49 39.34 -20.82
N GLU A 316 -12.36 39.70 -20.21
CA GLU A 316 -11.71 38.92 -19.14
C GLU A 316 -12.68 38.67 -17.98
N MET A 317 -13.11 37.42 -17.83
CA MET A 317 -13.89 36.99 -16.67
C MET A 317 -12.97 36.62 -15.50
N LYS A 318 -13.12 37.32 -14.37
CA LYS A 318 -12.64 36.85 -13.06
C LYS A 318 -13.75 36.03 -12.41
N ILE A 319 -13.63 34.71 -12.46
CA ILE A 319 -14.62 33.78 -11.85
C ILE A 319 -14.10 33.34 -10.48
N ASN A 320 -14.79 33.71 -9.40
CA ASN A 320 -14.41 33.35 -8.03
C ASN A 320 -15.12 32.11 -7.48
N ARG A 321 -16.17 31.59 -8.13
CA ARG A 321 -16.84 30.34 -7.75
C ARG A 321 -17.84 29.89 -8.83
N ILE A 322 -17.96 28.58 -9.05
CA ILE A 322 -19.02 27.96 -9.86
C ILE A 322 -19.81 27.02 -8.93
N ILE A 323 -21.13 27.10 -8.93
CA ILE A 323 -22.04 26.18 -8.23
C ILE A 323 -23.06 25.69 -9.25
N ALA A 324 -23.17 24.38 -9.44
CA ALA A 324 -24.18 23.76 -10.29
C ALA A 324 -25.11 22.88 -9.43
N PRO A 325 -26.44 23.11 -9.44
CA PRO A 325 -27.39 22.24 -8.78
C PRO A 325 -27.77 21.05 -9.66
N ILE A 326 -28.05 19.91 -9.04
CA ILE A 326 -28.56 18.68 -9.66
C ILE A 326 -30.03 18.52 -9.24
N SER A 327 -30.92 18.14 -10.17
CA SER A 327 -32.30 17.75 -9.85
C SER A 327 -32.60 16.39 -10.45
N ASN A 328 -33.04 15.46 -9.60
CA ASN A 328 -33.52 14.13 -9.97
C ASN A 328 -34.95 14.19 -10.47
N LEU A 329 -35.25 13.43 -11.53
CA LEU A 329 -36.52 12.72 -11.77
C LEU A 329 -36.29 11.56 -12.74
#